data_AF-A0A6P7H0T5-F1
#
_entry.id   AF-A0A6P7H0T5-F1
#
_cell.length_a   1.000
_cell.length_b   1.000
_cell.length_c   1.000
_cell.angle_alpha   90.00
_cell.angle_beta   90.00
_cell.angle_gamma   90.00
#
_symmetry.space_group_name_H-M   'P 1'
#
loop_
_entity.id
_entity.type
_entity.pdbx_description
1 polymer ?
#
loop_
_entity_poly.entity_id
_entity_poly.type
_entity_poly.pdbx_seq_one_letter_code
_entity_poly.pdbx_strand_id
1 'polypeptide(L)'
;MSDGGVFLDSSLYTAIRDGVLNLPEQKNLPGTDILLPYVFVADDAFPLTKHIQKPYATDLLKGSPKRVFNYRLSRARRIVENAFGLLRSVFRIFRTPIELKTDTIEEVVLACVCIDNFLRQSRQSRHLYCPPCTLDSDVDGNLVHGKWRKDITGDTGITNLAKTGGNATREAKEIRDGFMKYFMSHEGSVPWQDVYL
;
A
#
# COMPACT_ATOMS: atom_id res chain seq x y z
N MET A 1 -11.95 -18.22 -3.11
CA MET A 1 -10.49 -18.11 -2.96
C MET A 1 -10.21 -16.82 -2.20
N SER A 2 -9.26 -16.79 -1.26
CA SER A 2 -8.80 -15.53 -0.67
C SER A 2 -7.65 -14.99 -1.53
N ASP A 3 -7.58 -13.68 -1.70
CA ASP A 3 -6.54 -13.11 -2.54
C ASP A 3 -5.14 -13.19 -1.92
N GLY A 4 -5.02 -13.40 -0.61
CA GLY A 4 -3.72 -13.80 -0.03
C GLY A 4 -3.31 -15.22 -0.40
N GLY A 5 -4.26 -16.11 -0.73
CA GLY A 5 -4.00 -17.37 -1.42
C GLY A 5 -3.56 -17.15 -2.88
N VAL A 6 -4.25 -16.27 -3.61
CA VAL A 6 -3.85 -15.86 -4.98
C VAL A 6 -2.44 -15.27 -4.99
N PHE A 7 -2.10 -14.45 -4.00
CA PHE A 7 -0.75 -13.92 -3.84
C PHE A 7 0.27 -15.04 -3.57
N LEU A 8 -0.01 -15.97 -2.65
CA LEU A 8 0.88 -17.10 -2.37
C LEU A 8 1.11 -18.00 -3.60
N ASP A 9 0.11 -18.11 -4.47
CA ASP A 9 0.19 -18.87 -5.73
C ASP A 9 0.73 -18.03 -6.90
N SER A 10 1.07 -16.75 -6.68
CA SER A 10 1.56 -15.87 -7.73
C SER A 10 3.04 -16.09 -8.06
N SER A 11 3.38 -15.83 -9.33
CA SER A 11 4.77 -15.76 -9.78
C SER A 11 5.56 -14.69 -9.03
N LEU A 12 4.90 -13.59 -8.61
CA LEU A 12 5.52 -12.53 -7.82
C LEU A 12 5.94 -13.01 -6.44
N TYR A 13 5.07 -13.73 -5.71
CA TYR A 13 5.43 -14.27 -4.40
C TYR A 13 6.57 -15.28 -4.50
N THR A 14 6.50 -16.16 -5.51
CA THR A 14 7.59 -17.09 -5.83
C THR A 14 8.90 -16.34 -6.06
N ALA A 15 8.85 -15.26 -6.85
CA ALA A 15 10.02 -14.45 -7.15
C ALA A 15 10.59 -13.72 -5.91
N ILE A 16 9.74 -13.25 -4.99
CA ILE A 16 10.15 -12.65 -3.72
C ILE A 16 10.80 -13.70 -2.81
N ARG A 17 10.18 -14.88 -2.71
CA ARG A 17 10.65 -15.98 -1.87
C ARG A 17 12.00 -16.52 -2.34
N ASP A 18 12.15 -16.69 -3.65
CA ASP A 18 13.34 -17.30 -4.25
C ASP A 18 14.46 -16.26 -4.49
N GLY A 19 14.21 -14.98 -4.18
CA GLY A 19 15.22 -13.91 -4.25
C GLY A 19 15.57 -13.48 -5.68
N VAL A 20 14.77 -13.85 -6.69
CA VAL A 20 15.07 -13.61 -8.11
C VAL A 20 14.64 -12.23 -8.61
N LEU A 21 13.98 -11.42 -7.76
CA LEU A 21 13.63 -10.03 -8.08
C LEU A 21 14.82 -9.07 -8.08
N ASN A 22 16.03 -9.53 -7.71
CA ASN A 22 17.24 -8.70 -7.62
C ASN A 22 17.01 -7.42 -6.79
N LEU A 23 16.31 -7.56 -5.64
CA LEU A 23 16.13 -6.45 -4.72
C LEU A 23 17.50 -5.90 -4.29
N PRO A 24 17.64 -4.58 -4.10
CA PRO A 24 18.91 -4.02 -3.66
C PRO A 24 19.33 -4.60 -2.31
N GLU A 25 20.64 -4.62 -2.09
CA GLU A 25 21.18 -5.03 -0.79
C GLU A 25 20.64 -4.16 0.34
N GLN A 26 20.61 -4.74 1.54
CA GLN A 26 20.21 -4.04 2.75
C GLN A 26 21.06 -2.79 2.96
N LYS A 27 20.42 -1.73 3.44
CA LYS A 27 21.05 -0.42 3.60
C LYS A 27 20.71 0.16 4.98
N ASN A 28 21.66 0.91 5.53
CA ASN A 28 21.41 1.68 6.74
C ASN A 28 20.29 2.68 6.51
N LEU A 29 19.35 2.74 7.45
CA LEU A 29 18.33 3.77 7.45
C LEU A 29 18.99 5.15 7.66
N PRO A 30 18.44 6.22 7.04
CA PRO A 30 19.05 7.54 7.06
C PRO A 30 19.45 8.00 8.47
N GLY A 31 20.69 8.44 8.65
CA GLY A 31 21.18 8.97 9.93
C GLY A 31 21.37 7.92 11.05
N THR A 32 21.29 6.62 10.75
CA THR A 32 21.40 5.56 11.77
C THR A 32 22.25 4.39 11.32
N ASP A 33 22.67 3.56 12.27
CA ASP A 33 23.33 2.26 12.01
C ASP A 33 22.32 1.10 11.89
N ILE A 34 21.03 1.42 11.73
CA ILE A 34 19.96 0.41 11.59
C ILE A 34 20.00 -0.13 10.15
N LEU A 35 20.61 -1.29 9.98
CA LEU A 35 20.68 -1.99 8.69
C LEU A 35 19.39 -2.80 8.44
N LEU A 36 18.63 -2.45 7.40
CA LEU A 36 17.40 -3.16 7.04
C LEU A 36 17.31 -3.44 5.52
N PRO A 37 16.60 -4.50 5.12
CA PRO A 37 16.35 -4.79 3.72
C PRO A 37 15.30 -3.85 3.13
N TYR A 38 15.27 -3.79 1.80
CA TYR A 38 14.14 -3.22 1.06
C TYR A 38 12.90 -4.10 1.19
N VAL A 39 11.75 -3.48 1.35
CA VAL A 39 10.47 -4.15 1.64
C VAL A 39 9.32 -3.60 0.81
N PHE A 40 8.38 -4.46 0.49
CA PHE A 40 7.06 -4.14 0.00
C PHE A 40 6.13 -3.80 1.16
N VAL A 41 5.28 -2.79 0.93
CA VAL A 41 4.28 -2.35 1.89
C VAL A 41 2.96 -3.03 1.56
N ALA A 42 2.41 -3.78 2.51
CA ALA A 42 1.20 -4.57 2.32
C ALA A 42 0.13 -4.22 3.37
N ASP A 43 -1.13 -4.58 3.08
CA ASP A 43 -2.17 -4.59 4.11
C ASP A 43 -2.07 -5.84 4.99
N ASP A 44 -2.96 -5.90 5.98
CA ASP A 44 -3.02 -6.98 6.95
C ASP A 44 -3.38 -8.34 6.33
N ALA A 45 -3.88 -8.38 5.09
CA ALA A 45 -4.28 -9.61 4.44
C ALA A 45 -3.10 -10.44 3.92
N PHE A 46 -1.96 -9.80 3.68
CA PHE A 46 -0.74 -10.45 3.24
C PHE A 46 0.03 -11.10 4.40
N PRO A 47 0.91 -12.08 4.12
CA PRO A 47 1.82 -12.61 5.13
C PRO A 47 2.92 -11.59 5.47
N LEU A 48 3.35 -11.56 6.74
CA LEU A 48 4.53 -10.82 7.16
C LEU A 48 5.78 -11.66 6.85
N THR A 49 6.66 -11.15 5.99
CA THR A 49 7.90 -11.82 5.55
C THR A 49 9.08 -10.86 5.63
N LYS A 50 10.30 -11.33 5.30
CA LYS A 50 11.49 -10.49 5.21
C LYS A 50 11.28 -9.25 4.34
N HIS A 51 10.66 -9.44 3.17
CA HIS A 51 10.46 -8.39 2.18
C HIS A 51 9.02 -7.87 2.10
N ILE A 52 8.10 -8.31 2.98
CA ILE A 52 6.70 -7.85 2.99
C ILE A 52 6.34 -7.41 4.40
N GLN A 53 6.08 -6.11 4.56
CA GLN A 53 5.74 -5.52 5.84
C GLN A 53 4.26 -5.18 5.91
N LYS A 54 3.65 -5.54 7.04
CA LYS A 54 2.21 -5.35 7.30
C LYS A 54 1.96 -4.79 8.71
N PRO A 55 0.77 -4.21 8.95
CA PRO A 55 0.44 -3.60 10.24
C PRO A 55 0.62 -4.55 11.44
N TYR A 56 0.88 -3.99 12.61
CA TYR A 56 0.67 -4.68 13.89
C TYR A 56 -0.82 -4.86 14.14
N ALA A 57 -1.22 -6.05 14.60
CA ALA A 57 -2.61 -6.36 14.90
C ALA A 57 -3.06 -5.90 16.30
N THR A 58 -2.13 -5.69 17.24
CA THR A 58 -2.40 -5.39 18.65
C THR A 58 -1.63 -4.16 19.14
N ASP A 59 -2.00 -3.68 20.33
CA ASP A 59 -1.34 -2.58 21.06
C ASP A 59 -1.35 -1.24 20.31
N LEU A 60 -2.53 -0.87 19.81
CA LEU A 60 -2.79 0.35 19.03
C LEU A 60 -3.27 1.52 19.90
N LEU A 61 -2.82 1.56 21.16
CA LEU A 61 -3.04 2.70 22.04
C LEU A 61 -2.44 3.97 21.41
N LYS A 62 -3.06 5.13 21.68
CA LYS A 62 -2.58 6.41 21.19
C LYS A 62 -1.13 6.65 21.67
N GLY A 63 -0.24 7.08 20.78
CA GLY A 63 1.17 7.29 21.02
C GLY A 63 2.04 6.03 21.06
N SER A 64 1.47 4.83 20.83
CA SER A 64 2.28 3.61 20.85
C SER A 64 3.21 3.53 19.63
N PRO A 65 4.44 3.01 19.77
CA PRO A 65 5.35 2.81 18.64
C PRO A 65 4.73 2.00 17.49
N LYS A 66 3.94 0.98 17.83
CA LYS A 66 3.21 0.14 16.86
C LYS A 66 2.16 0.93 16.09
N ARG A 67 1.47 1.86 16.75
CA ARG A 67 0.49 2.75 16.11
C ARG A 67 1.17 3.74 15.17
N VAL A 68 2.31 4.31 15.58
CA VAL A 68 3.13 5.17 14.71
C VAL A 68 3.57 4.39 13.47
N PHE A 69 4.09 3.18 13.63
CA PHE A 69 4.44 2.31 12.50
C PHE A 69 3.24 2.06 11.59
N ASN A 70 2.10 1.64 12.14
CA ASN A 70 0.88 1.35 11.35
C ASN A 70 0.41 2.56 10.56
N TYR A 71 0.46 3.75 11.15
CA TYR A 71 0.12 4.97 10.44
C TYR A 71 1.10 5.27 9.30
N ARG A 72 2.42 5.17 9.54
CA ARG A 72 3.45 5.37 8.51
C ARG A 72 3.26 4.40 7.35
N LEU A 73 2.99 3.14 7.66
CA LEU A 73 2.69 2.08 6.70
C LEU A 73 1.41 2.40 5.89
N SER A 74 0.33 2.80 6.57
CA SER A 74 -0.91 3.24 5.92
C SER A 74 -0.68 4.44 5.01
N ARG A 75 0.09 5.44 5.47
CA ARG A 75 0.42 6.62 4.67
C ARG A 75 1.22 6.26 3.42
N ALA A 76 2.18 5.33 3.50
CA ALA A 76 2.87 4.82 2.32
C ALA A 76 1.91 4.13 1.34
N ARG A 77 0.96 3.33 1.84
CA ARG A 77 -0.07 2.67 1.02
C ARG A 77 -1.05 3.65 0.36
N ARG A 78 -1.34 4.80 0.95
CA ARG A 78 -2.32 5.76 0.40
C ARG A 78 -2.01 6.15 -1.05
N ILE A 79 -0.75 6.13 -1.47
CA ILE A 79 -0.35 6.42 -2.85
C ILE A 79 -0.97 5.39 -3.81
N VAL A 80 -0.82 4.09 -3.51
CA VAL A 80 -1.37 3.03 -4.36
C VAL A 80 -2.89 2.95 -4.22
N GLU A 81 -3.45 3.15 -3.01
CA GLU A 81 -4.90 3.20 -2.80
C GLU A 81 -5.55 4.32 -3.63
N ASN A 82 -4.95 5.50 -3.65
CA ASN A 82 -5.42 6.63 -4.47
C ASN A 82 -5.36 6.32 -5.97
N ALA A 83 -4.30 5.64 -6.43
CA ALA A 83 -4.18 5.26 -7.83
C ALA A 83 -5.29 4.29 -8.25
N PHE A 84 -5.48 3.19 -7.51
CA PHE A 84 -6.56 2.24 -7.79
C PHE A 84 -7.95 2.84 -7.61
N GLY A 85 -8.12 3.69 -6.60
CA GLY A 85 -9.36 4.41 -6.33
C GLY A 85 -9.79 5.31 -7.48
N LEU A 86 -8.84 6.09 -8.02
CA LEU A 86 -9.06 6.91 -9.21
C LEU A 86 -9.32 6.06 -10.45
N LEU A 87 -8.53 5.01 -10.66
CA LEU A 87 -8.71 4.10 -11.79
C LEU A 87 -10.13 3.51 -11.79
N ARG A 88 -10.61 3.06 -10.63
CA ARG A 88 -11.98 2.53 -10.47
C ARG A 88 -13.06 3.61 -10.62
N SER A 89 -12.83 4.82 -10.12
CA SER A 89 -13.82 5.90 -10.24
C SER A 89 -14.00 6.34 -11.70
N VAL A 90 -12.93 6.35 -12.49
CA VAL A 90 -12.97 6.73 -13.91
C VAL A 90 -13.45 5.57 -14.79
N PHE A 91 -12.79 4.41 -14.70
CA PHE A 91 -13.02 3.29 -15.59
C PHE A 91 -14.06 2.34 -14.98
N ARG A 92 -15.31 2.48 -15.46
CA ARG A 92 -16.47 1.74 -14.95
C ARG A 92 -16.32 0.21 -14.99
N ILE A 93 -15.46 -0.32 -15.85
CA ILE A 93 -15.19 -1.77 -15.94
C ILE A 93 -14.70 -2.35 -14.60
N PHE A 94 -13.99 -1.56 -13.77
CA PHE A 94 -13.48 -2.02 -12.47
C PHE A 94 -14.50 -1.94 -11.33
N ARG A 95 -15.71 -1.43 -11.59
CA ARG A 95 -16.74 -1.22 -10.56
C ARG A 95 -17.54 -2.48 -10.24
N THR A 96 -17.63 -3.40 -11.18
CA THR A 96 -18.34 -4.68 -11.03
C THR A 96 -17.40 -5.85 -11.29
N PRO A 97 -17.78 -7.08 -10.92
CA PRO A 97 -17.08 -8.28 -11.37
C PRO A 97 -16.87 -8.25 -12.88
N ILE A 98 -15.67 -8.67 -13.31
CA ILE A 98 -15.24 -8.58 -14.70
C ILE A 98 -15.35 -9.96 -15.33
N GLU A 99 -16.28 -10.13 -16.25
CA GLU A 99 -16.51 -11.38 -16.98
C GLU A 99 -15.70 -11.41 -18.28
N LEU A 100 -14.37 -11.29 -18.17
CA LEU A 100 -13.43 -11.38 -19.29
C LEU A 100 -12.42 -12.51 -19.05
N LYS A 101 -11.84 -13.02 -20.14
CA LYS A 101 -10.67 -13.90 -20.06
C LYS A 101 -9.49 -13.15 -19.45
N THR A 102 -8.62 -13.87 -18.74
CA THR A 102 -7.41 -13.33 -18.09
C THR A 102 -6.58 -12.48 -19.05
N ASP A 103 -6.29 -13.01 -20.23
CA ASP A 103 -5.44 -12.34 -21.22
C ASP A 103 -6.06 -11.01 -21.69
N THR A 104 -7.38 -11.00 -21.86
CA THR A 104 -8.11 -9.78 -22.27
C THR A 104 -8.16 -8.75 -21.15
N ILE A 105 -8.39 -9.16 -19.89
CA ILE A 105 -8.42 -8.19 -18.79
C ILE A 105 -7.02 -7.64 -18.50
N GLU A 106 -5.95 -8.41 -18.72
CA GLU A 106 -4.58 -7.89 -18.64
C GLU A 106 -4.35 -6.74 -19.62
N GLU A 107 -4.74 -6.91 -20.89
CA GLU A 107 -4.65 -5.85 -21.90
C GLU A 107 -5.49 -4.62 -21.52
N VAL A 108 -6.71 -4.84 -21.02
CA VAL A 108 -7.59 -3.74 -20.59
C VAL A 108 -7.00 -2.98 -19.39
N VAL A 109 -6.46 -3.68 -18.40
CA VAL A 109 -5.78 -3.06 -17.24
C VAL A 109 -4.60 -2.22 -17.71
N LEU A 110 -3.75 -2.76 -18.60
CA LEU A 110 -2.61 -2.04 -19.16
C LEU A 110 -3.05 -0.80 -19.94
N ALA A 111 -4.08 -0.92 -20.77
CA ALA A 111 -4.64 0.21 -21.51
C ALA A 111 -5.15 1.31 -20.56
N CYS A 112 -5.92 0.94 -19.53
CA CYS A 112 -6.40 1.88 -18.52
C CYS A 112 -5.26 2.59 -17.77
N VAL A 113 -4.19 1.87 -17.41
CA VAL A 113 -3.00 2.44 -16.75
C VAL A 113 -2.26 3.41 -17.69
N CYS A 114 -2.10 3.05 -18.97
CA CYS A 114 -1.49 3.93 -19.97
C CYS A 114 -2.29 5.23 -20.12
N ILE A 115 -3.62 5.14 -20.19
CA ILE A 115 -4.52 6.30 -20.29
C ILE A 115 -4.46 7.14 -19.00
N ASP A 116 -4.49 6.52 -17.81
CA ASP A 116 -4.36 7.21 -16.52
C ASP A 116 -3.07 8.03 -16.47
N ASN A 117 -1.95 7.42 -16.83
CA ASN A 117 -0.65 8.07 -16.85
C ASN A 117 -0.62 9.23 -17.85
N PHE A 118 -1.12 9.02 -19.08
CA PHE A 118 -1.19 10.06 -20.10
C PHE A 118 -2.01 11.27 -19.63
N LEU A 119 -3.22 11.03 -19.09
CA LEU A 119 -4.13 12.09 -18.65
C LEU A 119 -3.61 12.85 -17.42
N ARG A 120 -2.84 12.19 -16.55
CA ARG A 120 -2.20 12.83 -15.39
C ARG A 120 -0.94 13.60 -15.74
N GLN A 121 -0.21 13.21 -16.78
CA GLN A 121 1.01 13.90 -17.22
C GLN A 121 0.69 15.23 -17.91
N SER A 122 -0.35 15.30 -18.74
CA SER A 122 -0.70 16.53 -19.47
C SER A 122 -1.27 17.62 -18.56
N ARG A 123 -0.75 18.85 -18.71
CA ARG A 123 -1.23 20.03 -17.97
C ARG A 123 -2.69 20.39 -18.29
N GLN A 124 -3.15 20.08 -19.49
CA GLN A 124 -4.49 20.41 -19.97
C GLN A 124 -5.55 19.47 -19.37
N SER A 125 -5.23 18.18 -19.27
CA SER A 125 -6.16 17.16 -18.78
C SER A 125 -6.06 16.89 -17.28
N ARG A 126 -4.90 17.13 -16.64
CA ARG A 126 -4.68 16.75 -15.22
C ARG A 126 -5.76 17.28 -14.29
N HIS A 127 -6.15 18.55 -14.42
CA HIS A 127 -7.15 19.17 -13.54
C HIS A 127 -8.58 18.70 -13.83
N LEU A 128 -8.86 18.22 -15.04
CA LEU A 128 -10.15 17.66 -15.42
C LEU A 128 -10.26 16.18 -15.01
N TYR A 129 -9.16 15.44 -15.17
CA TYR A 129 -9.07 14.02 -14.88
C TYR A 129 -8.97 13.74 -13.38
N CYS A 130 -8.15 14.51 -12.67
CA CYS A 130 -8.00 14.43 -11.22
C CYS A 130 -8.18 15.82 -10.60
N PRO A 131 -9.43 16.32 -10.51
CA PRO A 131 -9.72 17.59 -9.85
C PRO A 131 -9.23 17.66 -8.39
N PRO A 132 -9.12 18.87 -7.81
CA PRO A 132 -8.87 19.01 -6.38
C PRO A 132 -9.88 18.22 -5.53
N CYS A 133 -9.38 17.66 -4.43
CA CYS A 133 -10.11 16.81 -3.50
C CYS A 133 -10.55 15.45 -4.08
N THR A 134 -10.09 15.06 -5.28
CA THR A 134 -10.38 13.72 -5.81
C THR A 134 -9.67 12.65 -5.01
N LEU A 135 -8.39 12.84 -4.71
CA LEU A 135 -7.54 11.90 -3.96
C LEU A 135 -7.58 12.15 -2.46
N ASP A 136 -7.30 11.11 -1.68
CA ASP A 136 -7.02 11.24 -0.25
C ASP A 136 -5.81 12.14 -0.04
N SER A 137 -5.89 13.02 0.95
CA SER A 137 -4.81 13.93 1.34
C SER A 137 -4.60 13.92 2.85
N ASP A 138 -3.46 14.45 3.27
CA ASP A 138 -3.11 14.59 4.68
C ASP A 138 -3.05 16.08 5.01
N VAL A 139 -3.89 16.53 5.94
CA VAL A 139 -3.94 17.91 6.41
C VAL A 139 -3.70 17.87 7.91
N ASP A 140 -2.54 18.37 8.34
CA ASP A 140 -2.12 18.41 9.74
C ASP A 140 -2.20 17.05 10.44
N GLY A 141 -1.74 15.98 9.79
CA GLY A 141 -1.75 14.62 10.33
C GLY A 141 -3.09 13.91 10.20
N ASN A 142 -4.15 14.61 9.80
CA ASN A 142 -5.48 14.06 9.62
C ASN A 142 -5.70 13.63 8.16
N LEU A 143 -6.18 12.40 8.00
CA LEU A 143 -6.57 11.89 6.69
C LEU A 143 -7.86 12.56 6.24
N VAL A 144 -7.79 13.31 5.15
CA VAL A 144 -8.94 13.84 4.43
C VAL A 144 -9.26 12.91 3.27
N HIS A 145 -10.42 12.28 3.32
CA HIS A 145 -10.86 11.34 2.30
C HIS A 145 -11.19 12.05 0.98
N GLY A 146 -10.67 11.50 -0.12
CA GLY A 146 -10.93 11.94 -1.48
C GLY A 146 -12.32 11.57 -1.97
N LYS A 147 -12.81 12.31 -2.98
CA LYS A 147 -14.11 12.06 -3.62
C LYS A 147 -14.21 10.65 -4.22
N TRP A 148 -13.10 10.08 -4.71
CA TRP A 148 -13.13 8.75 -5.33
C TRP A 148 -13.72 7.69 -4.38
N ARG A 149 -13.51 7.82 -3.06
CA ARG A 149 -14.07 6.89 -2.06
C ARG A 149 -15.60 6.90 -2.06
N LYS A 150 -16.23 8.05 -2.32
CA LYS A 150 -17.68 8.17 -2.45
C LYS A 150 -18.16 7.63 -3.80
N ASP A 151 -17.43 7.92 -4.87
CA ASP A 151 -17.80 7.56 -6.25
C ASP A 151 -17.85 6.04 -6.48
N ILE A 152 -17.16 5.27 -5.64
CA ILE A 152 -17.11 3.80 -5.69
C ILE A 152 -17.97 3.14 -4.60
N THR A 153 -18.77 3.91 -3.84
CA THR A 153 -19.59 3.35 -2.77
C THR A 153 -20.65 2.43 -3.37
N GLY A 154 -20.66 1.16 -2.93
CA GLY A 154 -21.59 0.15 -3.44
C GLY A 154 -21.06 -0.66 -4.63
N ASP A 155 -19.89 -0.33 -5.15
CA ASP A 155 -19.23 -1.11 -6.19
C ASP A 155 -18.72 -2.47 -5.63
N THR A 156 -18.76 -3.52 -6.44
CA THR A 156 -18.42 -4.92 -6.06
C THR A 156 -17.25 -5.52 -6.83
N GLY A 157 -16.61 -4.78 -7.74
CA GLY A 157 -15.47 -5.25 -8.53
C GLY A 157 -14.18 -5.45 -7.72
N ILE A 158 -13.36 -4.40 -7.58
CA ILE A 158 -12.13 -4.46 -6.79
C ILE A 158 -12.47 -4.42 -5.29
N THR A 159 -12.37 -5.56 -4.60
CA THR A 159 -12.68 -5.68 -3.17
C THR A 159 -11.41 -5.89 -2.34
N ASN A 160 -11.47 -5.59 -1.03
CA ASN A 160 -10.35 -5.80 -0.13
C ASN A 160 -10.13 -7.28 0.13
N LEU A 161 -8.86 -7.68 0.19
CA LEU A 161 -8.47 -9.07 0.36
C LEU A 161 -8.87 -9.61 1.74
N ALA A 162 -9.30 -10.87 1.78
CA ALA A 162 -9.54 -11.57 3.03
C ALA A 162 -8.21 -11.89 3.74
N LYS A 163 -8.20 -11.77 5.07
CA LYS A 163 -7.00 -12.02 5.88
C LYS A 163 -6.48 -13.44 5.68
N THR A 164 -5.22 -13.56 5.28
CA THR A 164 -4.55 -14.86 5.19
C THR A 164 -3.71 -15.07 6.44
N GLY A 165 -4.02 -16.16 7.16
CA GLY A 165 -3.30 -16.56 8.38
C GLY A 165 -1.90 -17.09 8.06
N GLY A 166 -1.04 -17.13 9.08
CA GLY A 166 0.31 -17.68 8.97
C GLY A 166 1.24 -17.16 10.07
N ASN A 167 2.16 -18.00 10.53
CA ASN A 167 3.17 -17.59 11.50
C ASN A 167 4.33 -16.88 10.79
N ALA A 168 4.50 -15.59 11.08
CA ALA A 168 5.64 -14.83 10.60
C ALA A 168 6.94 -15.30 11.28
N THR A 169 8.03 -15.34 10.52
CA THR A 169 9.36 -15.67 11.04
C THR A 169 9.84 -14.62 12.05
N ARG A 170 10.81 -15.01 12.89
CA ARG A 170 11.44 -14.08 13.84
C ARG A 170 12.12 -12.91 13.11
N GLU A 171 12.87 -13.21 12.04
CA GLU A 171 13.52 -12.21 11.18
C GLU A 171 12.53 -11.17 10.63
N ALA A 172 11.37 -11.61 10.13
CA ALA A 172 10.36 -10.69 9.60
C ALA A 172 9.80 -9.73 10.66
N LYS A 173 9.66 -10.21 11.90
CA LYS A 173 9.24 -9.37 13.04
C LYS A 173 10.34 -8.41 13.45
N GLU A 174 11.60 -8.86 13.50
CA GLU A 174 12.77 -8.02 13.82
C GLU A 174 12.94 -6.88 12.80
N ILE A 175 12.74 -7.14 11.51
CA ILE A 175 12.76 -6.11 10.46
C ILE A 175 11.66 -5.08 10.70
N ARG A 176 10.43 -5.52 11.00
CA ARG A 176 9.31 -4.63 11.31
C ARG A 176 9.60 -3.76 12.52
N ASP A 177 10.11 -4.39 13.58
CA ASP A 177 10.49 -3.70 14.82
C ASP A 177 11.66 -2.73 14.58
N GLY A 178 12.56 -3.03 13.64
CA GLY A 178 13.64 -2.13 13.20
C GLY A 178 13.10 -0.84 12.58
N PHE A 179 12.14 -0.93 11.66
CA PHE A 179 11.46 0.25 11.11
C PHE A 179 10.70 1.01 12.19
N MET A 180 9.99 0.31 13.08
CA MET A 180 9.30 0.92 14.20
C MET A 180 10.26 1.71 15.10
N LYS A 181 11.41 1.13 15.46
CA LYS A 181 12.46 1.80 16.26
C LYS A 181 12.97 3.05 15.55
N TYR A 182 13.22 2.96 14.24
CA TYR A 182 13.64 4.12 13.45
C TYR A 182 12.59 5.24 13.48
N PHE A 183 11.30 4.95 13.31
CA PHE A 183 10.25 5.97 13.35
C PHE A 183 10.10 6.64 14.73
N MET A 184 10.55 5.99 15.80
CA MET A 184 10.62 6.55 17.15
C MET A 184 11.96 7.24 17.47
N SER A 185 12.97 7.11 16.60
CA SER A 185 14.28 7.74 16.78
C SER A 185 14.22 9.23 16.42
N HIS A 186 15.22 10.00 16.88
CA HIS A 186 15.35 11.41 16.53
C HIS A 186 15.30 11.65 15.01
N GLU A 187 16.06 10.84 14.25
CA GLU A 187 16.17 10.94 12.79
C GLU A 187 14.88 10.57 12.04
N GLY A 188 14.14 9.56 12.53
CA GLY A 188 12.94 9.06 11.85
C GLY A 188 11.64 9.67 12.35
N SER A 189 11.65 10.34 13.50
CA SER A 189 10.48 11.00 14.08
C SER A 189 9.97 12.16 13.22
N VAL A 190 8.69 12.48 13.33
CA VAL A 190 8.09 13.65 12.67
C VAL A 190 7.30 14.47 13.67
N PRO A 191 7.27 15.81 13.55
CA PRO A 191 6.73 16.68 14.60
C PRO A 191 5.28 16.42 15.01
N TRP A 192 4.47 15.87 14.08
CA TRP A 192 3.04 15.64 14.27
C TRP A 192 2.72 14.23 14.80
N GLN A 193 3.69 13.29 14.88
CA GLN A 193 3.37 11.91 15.24
C GLN A 193 2.89 11.76 16.69
N ASP A 194 3.39 12.56 17.63
CA ASP A 194 3.00 12.45 19.04
C ASP A 194 1.69 13.21 19.37
N VAL A 195 1.24 14.08 18.48
CA VAL A 195 0.02 14.88 18.65
C VAL A 195 -1.20 14.10 18.17
N TYR A 196 -1.09 13.45 17.01
CA TYR A 196 -2.22 12.85 16.30
C TYR A 196 -2.25 11.32 16.34
N LEU A 197 -1.12 10.66 16.60
CA LEU A 197 -1.03 9.19 16.66
C LEU A 197 -0.94 8.70 18.08
#